data_AF-A0A9X0CTW5-F1
#
_entry.id   AF-A0A9X0CTW5-F1
#
_cell.length_a   1.000
_cell.length_b   1.000
_cell.length_c   1.000
_cell.angle_alpha   90.00
_cell.angle_beta   90.00
_cell.angle_gamma   90.00
#
_symmetry.space_group_name_H-M   'P 1'
#
loop_
_entity.id
_entity.type
_entity.pdbx_description
1 polymer ?
#
loop_
_entity_poly.entity_id
_entity_poly.type
_entity_poly.pdbx_seq_one_letter_code
_entity_poly.pdbx_strand_id
1 'polypeptide(L)'
;MKAIRRKLLSKPKGLISYHIKTVLFYMLDKTGSDWMKSERAGNILKLLASLAEALKTRSLPLYFEPRLNTLESMDAGTAAELEKKVREILCSPGILLEGCLFQSMDEDHKKEHFQKGEESNPVWFDEKPPSREKFADTLVDFVTKSYTS
;
A
#
# COMPACT_ATOMS: atom_id res chain seq x y z
N MET A 1 9.79 7.55 0.04
CA MET A 1 9.59 6.21 0.66
C MET A 1 9.54 5.04 -0.33
N LYS A 2 8.64 5.01 -1.33
CA LYS A 2 8.59 3.87 -2.29
C LYS A 2 9.92 3.63 -3.03
N ALA A 3 10.63 4.70 -3.40
CA ALA A 3 11.95 4.63 -4.02
C ALA A 3 12.99 4.00 -3.07
N ILE A 4 13.02 4.43 -1.80
CA ILE A 4 13.88 3.87 -0.75
C ILE A 4 13.64 2.36 -0.63
N ARG A 5 12.37 1.92 -0.57
CA ARG A 5 12.05 0.49 -0.57
C ARG A 5 12.64 -0.25 -1.78
N ARG A 6 12.47 0.30 -2.99
CA ARG A 6 12.97 -0.35 -4.22
C ARG A 6 14.49 -0.43 -4.29
N LYS A 7 15.19 0.61 -3.85
CA LYS A 7 16.65 0.72 -4.02
C LYS A 7 17.43 0.11 -2.87
N LEU A 8 16.97 0.33 -1.63
CA LEU A 8 17.72 -0.03 -0.42
C LEU A 8 17.10 -1.19 0.36
N LEU A 9 15.79 -1.44 0.22
CA LEU A 9 15.07 -2.46 0.99
C LEU A 9 14.37 -3.49 0.09
N SER A 10 14.88 -3.72 -1.13
CA SER A 10 14.32 -4.70 -2.06
C SER A 10 14.76 -6.13 -1.76
N LYS A 11 15.84 -6.27 -0.98
CA LYS A 11 16.36 -7.53 -0.47
C LYS A 11 16.57 -7.46 1.04
N PRO A 12 16.21 -8.50 1.80
CA PRO A 12 15.47 -9.70 1.35
C PRO A 12 14.05 -9.34 0.88
N LYS A 13 13.43 -10.24 0.11
CA LYS A 13 12.04 -10.04 -0.34
C LYS A 13 11.12 -10.15 0.87
N GLY A 14 10.31 -9.13 1.12
CA GLY A 14 9.35 -9.14 2.22
C GLY A 14 8.56 -7.84 2.32
N LEU A 15 9.19 -6.71 2.01
CA LEU A 15 8.49 -5.43 1.96
C LEU A 15 7.85 -5.17 0.60
N ILE A 16 6.53 -5.01 0.58
CA ILE A 16 5.77 -4.53 -0.57
C ILE A 16 5.39 -3.06 -0.43
N SER A 17 4.87 -2.47 -1.51
CA SER A 17 4.42 -1.07 -1.50
C SER A 17 3.29 -0.82 -0.49
N TYR A 18 2.48 -1.83 -0.21
CA TYR A 18 1.37 -1.73 0.73
C TYR A 18 1.85 -1.46 2.17
N HIS A 19 2.89 -2.17 2.66
CA HIS A 19 3.45 -1.91 4.00
C HIS A 19 3.90 -0.45 4.17
N ILE A 20 4.49 0.13 3.12
CA ILE A 20 4.93 1.54 3.14
C ILE A 20 3.74 2.49 3.22
N LYS A 21 2.63 2.18 2.54
CA LYS A 21 1.39 2.98 2.62
C LYS A 21 0.77 2.86 4.02
N THR A 22 0.72 1.66 4.58
CA THR A 22 0.16 1.43 5.92
C THR A 22 0.93 2.21 6.99
N VAL A 23 2.27 2.19 6.95
CA VAL A 23 3.09 3.02 7.86
C VAL A 23 2.82 4.51 7.67
N LEU A 24 2.65 4.97 6.43
CA LEU A 24 2.30 6.36 6.15
C LEU A 24 0.94 6.74 6.75
N PHE A 25 -0.10 5.92 6.55
CA PHE A 25 -1.42 6.20 7.09
C PHE A 25 -1.41 6.31 8.62
N TYR A 26 -0.81 5.34 9.31
CA TYR A 26 -0.68 5.43 10.77
C TYR A 26 0.14 6.64 11.24
N MET A 27 1.08 7.11 10.44
CA MET A 27 1.79 8.33 10.79
C MET A 27 0.92 9.56 10.61
N LEU A 28 0.18 9.66 9.51
CA LEU A 28 -0.71 10.79 9.24
C LEU A 28 -1.78 10.90 10.34
N ASP A 29 -2.29 9.79 10.86
CA ASP A 29 -3.20 9.80 12.02
C ASP A 29 -2.55 10.35 13.30
N LYS A 30 -1.26 10.06 13.52
CA LYS A 30 -0.53 10.48 14.73
C LYS A 30 -0.06 11.93 14.66
N THR A 31 0.36 12.40 13.48
CA THR A 31 1.05 13.68 13.31
C THR A 31 0.25 14.71 12.53
N GLY A 32 -0.90 14.34 11.97
CA GLY A 32 -1.64 15.14 11.02
C GLY A 32 -1.07 15.09 9.60
N SER A 33 -1.83 15.65 8.66
CA SER A 33 -1.50 15.72 7.22
C SER A 33 -0.85 17.02 6.78
N ASP A 34 -0.71 18.00 7.68
CA ASP A 34 -0.29 19.37 7.36
C ASP A 34 1.24 19.49 7.28
N TRP A 35 1.87 18.61 6.49
CA TRP A 35 3.32 18.53 6.40
C TRP A 35 3.91 19.62 5.51
N MET A 36 4.87 20.36 6.06
CA MET A 36 5.59 21.37 5.27
C MET A 36 6.70 20.73 4.44
N LYS A 37 7.00 21.35 3.29
CA LYS A 37 8.10 20.90 2.41
C LYS A 37 9.46 20.92 3.13
N SER A 38 9.68 21.88 4.02
CA SER A 38 10.88 22.01 4.85
C SER A 38 11.08 20.81 5.79
N GLU A 39 10.00 20.15 6.21
CA GLU A 39 10.03 19.03 7.16
C GLU A 39 10.16 17.67 6.48
N ARG A 40 10.15 17.64 5.14
CA ARG A 40 10.12 16.42 4.33
C ARG A 40 11.18 15.41 4.75
N ALA A 41 12.42 15.86 4.95
CA ALA A 41 13.52 14.99 5.35
C ALA A 41 13.24 14.35 6.72
N GLY A 42 12.84 15.16 7.70
CA GLY A 42 12.46 14.69 9.04
C GLY A 42 11.31 13.69 9.00
N ASN A 43 10.28 13.96 8.19
CA ASN A 43 9.13 13.07 8.06
C ASN A 43 9.48 11.74 7.38
N ILE A 44 10.41 11.74 6.41
CA ILE A 44 10.95 10.50 5.84
C ILE A 44 11.70 9.68 6.90
N LEU A 45 12.51 10.33 7.74
CA LEU A 45 13.23 9.64 8.82
C LEU A 45 12.27 9.07 9.87
N LYS A 46 11.23 9.81 10.26
CA LYS A 46 10.16 9.28 11.13
C LYS A 46 9.48 8.06 10.51
N LEU A 47 9.25 8.05 9.19
CA LEU A 47 8.58 6.94 8.49
C LEU A 47 9.46 5.70 8.51
N LEU A 48 10.76 5.88 8.29
CA LEU A 48 11.75 4.81 8.41
C LEU A 48 11.83 4.28 9.84
N ALA A 49 11.85 5.14 10.85
CA ALA A 49 11.84 4.72 12.25
C ALA A 49 10.58 3.89 12.59
N SER A 50 9.40 4.34 12.13
CA SER A 50 8.15 3.62 12.33
C SER A 50 8.16 2.26 11.63
N LEU A 51 8.74 2.18 10.43
CA LEU A 51 8.92 0.92 9.71
C LEU A 51 9.88 -0.03 10.43
N ALA A 52 10.98 0.48 11.01
CA ALA A 52 11.92 -0.33 11.78
C ALA A 52 11.24 -0.94 13.02
N GLU A 53 10.43 -0.17 13.75
CA GLU A 53 9.69 -0.70 14.89
C GLU A 53 8.65 -1.74 14.48
N ALA A 54 7.93 -1.54 13.37
CA ALA A 54 6.99 -2.53 12.85
C ALA A 54 7.67 -3.84 12.44
N LEU A 55 8.85 -3.77 11.83
CA LEU A 55 9.65 -4.95 11.47
C LEU A 55 10.19 -5.67 12.72
N LYS A 56 10.67 -4.91 13.72
CA LYS A 56 11.18 -5.43 14.99
C LYS A 56 10.12 -6.22 15.74
N THR A 57 8.90 -5.68 15.82
CA THR A 57 7.76 -6.35 16.48
C THR A 57 7.07 -7.37 15.58
N ARG A 58 7.44 -7.41 14.28
CA ARG A 58 6.73 -8.14 13.21
C ARG A 58 5.23 -7.85 13.22
N SER A 59 4.87 -6.62 13.57
CA SER A 59 3.49 -6.19 13.71
C SER A 59 3.26 -4.89 12.95
N LEU A 60 2.46 -4.99 11.89
CA LEU A 60 1.91 -3.87 11.16
C LEU A 60 0.46 -4.21 10.80
N PRO A 61 -0.48 -3.89 11.69
CA PRO A 61 -1.91 -4.08 11.44
C PRO A 61 -2.34 -3.45 10.12
N LEU A 62 -3.31 -4.04 9.44
CA LEU A 62 -3.89 -3.49 8.23
C LEU A 62 -4.69 -2.25 8.60
N TYR A 63 -4.46 -1.14 7.89
CA TYR A 63 -5.00 0.16 8.29
C TYR A 63 -6.53 0.18 8.44
N PHE A 64 -7.25 -0.40 7.48
CA PHE A 64 -8.72 -0.50 7.48
C PHE A 64 -9.28 -1.75 8.19
N GLU A 65 -8.43 -2.68 8.62
CA GLU A 65 -8.84 -3.88 9.36
C GLU A 65 -7.74 -4.25 10.37
N PRO A 66 -7.67 -3.56 11.53
CA PRO A 66 -6.56 -3.67 12.47
C PRO A 66 -6.40 -5.06 13.10
N ARG A 67 -7.37 -5.96 12.94
CA ARG A 67 -7.27 -7.35 13.40
C ARG A 67 -6.32 -8.19 12.56
N LEU A 68 -6.04 -7.77 11.33
CA LEU A 68 -5.16 -8.48 10.41
C LEU A 68 -3.77 -7.86 10.43
N ASN A 69 -2.74 -8.66 10.70
CA ASN A 69 -1.35 -8.19 10.67
C ASN A 69 -0.69 -8.46 9.31
N THR A 70 -0.26 -7.41 8.63
CA THR A 70 0.37 -7.52 7.30
C THR A 70 1.77 -8.14 7.32
N LEU A 71 2.42 -8.22 8.48
CA LEU A 71 3.76 -8.80 8.65
C LEU A 71 3.74 -10.20 9.27
N GLU A 72 2.55 -10.78 9.50
CA GLU A 72 2.40 -12.06 10.21
C GLU A 72 3.16 -13.20 9.51
N SER A 73 3.07 -13.27 8.19
CA SER A 73 3.71 -14.29 7.35
C SER A 73 5.20 -14.03 7.07
N MET A 74 5.74 -12.87 7.44
CA MET A 74 7.16 -12.57 7.26
C MET A 74 7.99 -13.33 8.27
N ASP A 75 8.99 -14.09 7.81
CA ASP A 75 9.87 -14.83 8.72
C ASP A 75 10.73 -13.90 9.58
N ALA A 76 11.14 -14.39 10.75
CA ALA A 76 11.87 -13.61 11.73
C ALA A 76 13.24 -13.12 11.21
N GLY A 77 13.92 -13.93 10.38
CA GLY A 77 15.23 -13.60 9.84
C GLY A 77 15.14 -12.46 8.83
N THR A 78 14.22 -12.55 7.89
CA THR A 78 13.90 -11.51 6.90
C THR A 78 13.49 -10.22 7.59
N ALA A 79 12.61 -10.28 8.60
CA ALA A 79 12.19 -9.11 9.35
C ALA A 79 13.38 -8.43 10.05
N ALA A 80 14.23 -9.20 10.73
CA ALA A 80 15.41 -8.68 11.42
C ALA A 80 16.45 -8.08 10.46
N GLU A 81 16.70 -8.71 9.30
CA GLU A 81 17.64 -8.18 8.30
C GLU A 81 17.14 -6.86 7.69
N LEU A 82 15.84 -6.78 7.38
CA LEU A 82 15.22 -5.55 6.88
C LEU A 82 15.23 -4.45 7.95
N GLU A 83 14.94 -4.79 9.20
CA GLU A 83 14.98 -3.87 10.33
C GLU A 83 16.39 -3.27 10.49
N LYS A 84 17.42 -4.12 10.47
CA LYS A 84 18.82 -3.71 10.52
C LYS A 84 19.16 -2.74 9.39
N LYS A 85 18.78 -3.06 8.16
CA LYS A 85 18.99 -2.18 6.99
C LYS A 85 18.30 -0.83 7.15
N VAL A 86 17.08 -0.80 7.68
CA VAL A 86 16.39 0.46 7.96
C VAL A 86 17.13 1.27 9.02
N ARG A 87 17.66 0.63 10.08
CA ARG A 87 18.46 1.32 11.10
C ARG A 87 19.79 1.85 10.57
N GLU A 88 20.47 1.11 9.70
CA GLU A 88 21.68 1.57 9.03
C GLU A 88 21.43 2.87 8.24
N ILE A 89 20.30 2.94 7.52
CA ILE A 89 19.86 4.15 6.81
C ILE A 89 19.60 5.31 7.80
N LEU A 90 19.00 5.03 8.96
CA LEU A 90 18.75 6.05 9.98
C LEU A 90 20.04 6.56 10.63
N CYS A 91 21.04 5.69 10.83
CA CYS A 91 22.35 6.06 11.36
C CYS A 91 23.22 6.82 10.35
N SER A 92 23.02 6.57 9.04
CA SER A 92 23.70 7.30 7.97
C SER A 92 22.71 7.76 6.89
N PRO A 93 21.93 8.83 7.14
CA PRO A 93 20.93 9.32 6.20
C PRO A 93 21.50 9.81 4.86
N GLY A 94 22.81 10.06 4.79
CA GLY A 94 23.52 10.47 3.57
C GLY A 94 23.31 9.50 2.41
N ILE A 95 23.13 8.20 2.69
CA ILE A 95 22.82 7.17 1.68
C ILE A 95 21.53 7.45 0.89
N LEU A 96 20.61 8.24 1.44
CA LEU A 96 19.38 8.64 0.77
C LEU A 96 19.63 9.68 -0.35
N LEU A 97 20.68 10.49 -0.19
CA LEU A 97 21.08 11.52 -1.15
C LEU A 97 21.74 10.92 -2.40
N GLU A 98 22.47 9.80 -2.25
CA GLU A 98 23.21 9.14 -3.34
C GLU A 98 22.35 8.44 -4.40
N GLY A 99 21.02 8.61 -4.37
CA GLY A 99 20.19 8.15 -5.49
C GLY A 99 18.71 7.94 -5.19
N CYS A 100 18.25 8.05 -3.94
CA CYS A 100 16.83 7.85 -3.62
C CYS A 100 15.99 9.12 -3.74
N LEU A 101 16.54 10.28 -3.36
CA LEU A 101 15.79 11.53 -3.26
C LEU A 101 15.77 12.35 -4.56
N PHE A 102 16.85 12.32 -5.35
CA PHE A 102 16.96 13.14 -6.56
C PHE A 102 16.40 12.45 -7.81
N GLN A 103 16.64 11.15 -8.01
CA GLN A 103 16.16 10.43 -9.19
C GLN A 103 14.64 10.20 -9.22
N SER A 104 13.91 10.39 -8.10
CA SER A 104 12.44 10.29 -8.13
C SER A 104 11.77 11.53 -8.72
N MET A 105 12.51 12.62 -8.97
CA MET A 105 11.96 13.80 -9.64
C MET A 105 11.94 13.64 -11.17
N ASP A 106 12.85 12.84 -11.73
CA ASP A 106 13.03 12.70 -13.17
C ASP A 106 12.24 11.54 -13.79
N GLU A 107 12.01 10.45 -13.03
CA GLU A 107 11.41 9.22 -13.56
C GLU A 107 9.87 9.18 -13.48
N ASP A 108 9.24 9.97 -12.60
CA ASP A 108 7.77 9.98 -12.44
C ASP A 108 7.04 10.83 -13.51
N HIS A 109 7.77 11.43 -14.48
CA HIS A 109 7.18 12.10 -15.65
C HIS A 109 7.28 11.32 -16.97
N LYS A 110 7.85 10.10 -16.97
CA LYS A 110 8.04 9.30 -18.21
C LYS A 110 7.10 8.11 -18.38
N LYS A 111 6.09 7.97 -17.51
CA LYS A 111 4.96 7.04 -17.69
C LYS A 111 3.75 7.80 -17.15
N GLU A 112 2.90 8.42 -17.95
CA GLU A 112 2.06 7.82 -18.97
C GLU A 112 1.92 8.77 -20.17
N HIS A 113 2.30 8.32 -21.37
CA HIS A 113 1.54 8.75 -22.54
C HIS A 113 0.16 8.12 -22.40
N PHE A 114 -0.75 8.81 -21.74
CA PHE A 114 -2.17 8.56 -21.92
C PHE A 114 -2.45 8.95 -23.37
N GLN A 115 -2.35 7.97 -24.28
CA GLN A 115 -3.06 8.12 -25.54
C GLN A 115 -4.51 8.35 -25.13
N LYS A 116 -5.04 9.53 -25.46
CA LYS A 116 -6.48 9.77 -25.39
C LYS A 116 -7.10 8.65 -26.21
N GLY A 117 -7.60 7.61 -25.54
CA GLY A 117 -8.37 6.58 -26.19
C GLY A 117 -9.46 7.29 -26.96
N GLU A 118 -9.67 6.89 -28.21
CA GLU A 118 -10.85 7.33 -28.94
C GLU A 118 -12.06 7.18 -28.01
N GLU A 119 -12.84 8.24 -27.93
CA GLU A 119 -14.01 8.39 -27.10
C GLU A 119 -15.07 7.43 -27.64
N SER A 120 -14.90 6.14 -27.34
CA SER A 120 -15.95 5.15 -27.53
C SER A 120 -16.88 5.27 -26.33
N ASN A 121 -18.15 5.44 -26.68
CA ASN A 121 -19.29 5.73 -25.82
C ASN A 121 -19.14 5.06 -24.44
N PRO A 122 -19.29 5.79 -23.33
CA PRO A 122 -19.28 5.16 -22.02
C PRO A 122 -20.35 4.07 -22.01
N VAL A 123 -19.95 2.83 -21.74
CA VAL A 123 -20.87 1.72 -21.47
C VAL A 123 -21.50 2.00 -20.11
N TRP A 124 -22.43 2.94 -20.10
CA TRP A 124 -23.47 2.99 -19.09
C TRP A 124 -24.33 1.77 -19.33
N PHE A 125 -24.72 1.08 -18.26
CA PHE A 125 -25.79 0.11 -18.34
C PHE A 125 -27.04 0.89 -18.76
N ASP A 126 -27.31 0.95 -20.06
CA ASP A 126 -28.53 1.54 -20.64
C ASP A 126 -29.78 0.79 -20.13
N GLU A 127 -29.59 -0.43 -19.64
CA GLU A 127 -30.60 -1.18 -18.94
C GLU A 127 -30.59 -0.85 -17.45
N LYS A 128 -31.66 -0.17 -17.03
CA LYS A 128 -32.03 -0.05 -15.62
C LYS A 128 -31.95 -1.44 -14.99
N PRO A 129 -31.17 -1.63 -13.90
CA PRO A 129 -31.06 -2.93 -13.26
C PRO A 129 -32.47 -3.46 -12.93
N PRO A 130 -32.76 -4.74 -13.20
CA PRO A 130 -34.09 -5.29 -13.02
C PRO A 130 -34.59 -5.01 -11.61
N SER A 131 -35.86 -4.60 -11.48
CA SER A 131 -36.46 -4.30 -10.18
C SER A 131 -36.33 -5.51 -9.26
N ARG A 132 -36.18 -5.23 -7.96
CA ARG A 132 -35.94 -6.21 -6.87
C ARG A 132 -36.96 -7.36 -6.84
N GLU A 133 -38.11 -7.20 -7.49
CA GLU A 133 -39.16 -8.19 -7.66
C GLU A 133 -38.72 -9.39 -8.50
N LYS A 134 -37.92 -9.20 -9.56
CA LYS A 134 -37.49 -10.30 -10.45
C LYS A 134 -36.47 -11.25 -9.81
N PHE A 135 -35.83 -10.84 -8.71
CA PHE A 135 -34.89 -11.66 -7.95
C PHE A 135 -35.57 -12.54 -6.90
N ALA A 136 -36.83 -12.25 -6.54
CA ALA A 136 -37.58 -13.06 -5.61
C ALA A 136 -38.05 -14.37 -6.27
N ASP A 137 -38.55 -14.29 -7.51
CA ASP A 137 -39.07 -15.47 -8.23
C ASP A 137 -37.96 -16.49 -8.57
N THR A 138 -36.75 -16.02 -8.84
CA THR A 138 -35.60 -16.90 -9.14
C THR A 138 -35.10 -17.67 -7.91
N LEU A 139 -35.25 -17.11 -6.71
CA LEU A 139 -34.89 -17.79 -5.46
C LEU A 139 -35.94 -18.82 -5.05
N VAL A 140 -37.22 -18.55 -5.34
CA VAL A 140 -38.30 -19.51 -5.07
C VAL A 140 -38.18 -20.74 -5.98
N ASP A 141 -37.84 -20.56 -7.26
CA ASP A 141 -37.62 -21.67 -8.21
C ASP A 141 -36.37 -22.52 -7.88
N PHE A 142 -35.30 -21.90 -7.35
CA PHE A 142 -34.10 -22.64 -6.95
C PHE A 142 -34.32 -23.44 -5.65
N VAL A 143 -35.09 -22.90 -4.71
CA VAL A 143 -35.44 -23.58 -3.46
C VAL A 143 -36.48 -24.69 -3.69
N THR A 144 -37.43 -24.53 -4.61
CA THR A 144 -38.43 -25.58 -4.89
C THR A 144 -37.87 -26.75 -5.71
N LYS A 145 -36.90 -26.52 -6.61
CA LYS A 145 -36.24 -27.62 -7.35
C LYS A 145 -35.26 -28.45 -6.52
N SER A 146 -34.82 -27.97 -5.35
CA SER A 146 -33.87 -28.69 -4.49
C SER A 146 -34.53 -29.63 -3.47
N TYR A 147 -35.87 -29.71 -3.43
CA TYR A 147 -36.62 -30.61 -2.53
C TYR A 147 -37.50 -31.65 -3.24
N THR A 148 -37.49 -31.71 -4.57
CA THR A 148 -38.14 -32.80 -5.32
C THR A 148 -37.28 -33.20 -6.53
N SER A 149 -36.19 -33.95 -6.29
CA SER A 149 -35.87 -35.21 -6.99
C SER A 149 -34.66 -35.89 -6.36
#